data_AF-A0A3A5WPK9-F1
#
_entry.id   AF-A0A3A5WPK9-F1
#
_cell.length_a   1.000
_cell.length_b   1.000
_cell.length_c   1.000
_cell.angle_alpha   90.00
_cell.angle_beta   90.00
_cell.angle_gamma   90.00
#
_symmetry.space_group_name_H-M   'P 1'
#
loop_
_entity.id
_entity.type
_entity.pdbx_description
1 polymer ?
#
loop_
_entity_poly.entity_id
_entity_poly.type
_entity_poly.pdbx_seq_one_letter_code
_entity_poly.pdbx_strand_id
1 'polypeptide(L)'
;GTNQEWGGIIRHGAKLLYAFAEATVPKLTVILRKAYGGAYDVMSSKHIRGDYNVAWPSAELAVMGADGAVEIIHRRRIAHARNPEQERERLTEDFKETFANPYKAAAMGYLDDVIEPNQTRQRLCRALEMLLDKEELRPARKHGNIPL
;
A
#
# COMPACT_ATOMS: atom_id res chain seq x y z
N GLY A 1 18.50 -2.08 5.65
CA GLY A 1 19.71 -2.06 6.49
C GLY A 1 20.54 -3.30 6.20
N THR A 2 21.87 -3.23 6.24
CA THR A 2 22.78 -4.24 5.68
C THR A 2 22.48 -5.69 6.12
N ASN A 3 22.14 -5.91 7.39
CA ASN A 3 21.79 -7.24 7.89
C ASN A 3 20.53 -7.84 7.23
N GLN A 4 19.53 -7.01 6.89
CA GLN A 4 18.34 -7.47 6.16
C GLN A 4 18.68 -7.80 4.71
N GLU A 5 19.51 -7.00 4.06
CA GLU A 5 19.96 -7.25 2.69
C GLU A 5 20.74 -8.56 2.59
N TRP A 6 21.77 -8.74 3.43
CA TRP A 6 22.56 -9.97 3.48
C TRP A 6 21.75 -11.18 3.98
N GLY A 7 20.77 -10.94 4.85
CA GLY A 7 19.77 -11.93 5.26
C GLY A 7 18.82 -12.36 4.12
N GLY A 8 18.87 -11.70 2.97
CA GLY A 8 18.05 -12.03 1.81
C GLY A 8 16.63 -11.51 1.92
N ILE A 9 16.41 -10.29 2.42
CA ILE A 9 15.07 -9.69 2.54
C ILE A 9 14.29 -9.70 1.22
N ILE A 10 14.97 -9.64 0.07
CA ILE A 10 14.33 -9.72 -1.25
C ILE A 10 13.56 -11.04 -1.42
N ARG A 11 14.24 -12.19 -1.25
CA ARG A 11 13.60 -13.51 -1.37
C ARG A 11 12.58 -13.77 -0.26
N HIS A 12 12.83 -13.27 0.95
CA HIS A 12 11.90 -13.43 2.07
C HIS A 12 10.63 -12.58 1.91
N GLY A 13 10.76 -11.31 1.55
CA GLY A 13 9.63 -10.41 1.31
C GLY A 13 8.76 -10.88 0.15
N ALA A 14 9.38 -11.43 -0.91
CA ALA A 14 8.65 -12.00 -2.04
C ALA A 14 7.75 -13.19 -1.65
N LYS A 15 8.01 -13.88 -0.53
CA LYS A 15 7.13 -14.97 -0.05
C LYS A 15 5.74 -14.46 0.34
N LEU A 16 5.66 -13.28 0.97
CA LEU A 16 4.37 -12.71 1.38
C LEU A 16 3.57 -12.24 0.15
N LEU A 17 4.25 -11.59 -0.79
CA LEU A 17 3.68 -11.24 -2.09
C LEU A 17 3.13 -12.47 -2.83
N TYR A 18 3.95 -13.52 -2.90
CA TYR A 18 3.59 -14.78 -3.52
C TYR A 18 2.35 -15.40 -2.84
N ALA A 19 2.34 -15.45 -1.51
CA ALA A 19 1.23 -16.02 -0.75
C ALA A 19 -0.10 -15.29 -1.02
N PHE A 20 -0.13 -13.96 -0.98
CA PHE A 20 -1.34 -13.19 -1.28
C PHE A 20 -1.78 -13.28 -2.76
N ALA A 21 -0.82 -13.29 -3.69
CA ALA A 21 -1.10 -13.40 -5.11
C ALA A 21 -1.52 -14.82 -5.53
N GLU A 22 -1.16 -15.84 -4.76
CA GLU A 22 -1.57 -17.23 -4.98
C GLU A 22 -2.91 -17.55 -4.32
N ALA A 23 -3.20 -16.97 -3.15
CA ALA A 23 -4.43 -17.23 -2.40
C ALA A 23 -5.70 -16.86 -3.19
N THR A 24 -6.64 -17.79 -3.25
CA THR A 24 -7.94 -17.65 -3.93
C THR A 24 -9.11 -17.42 -2.97
N VAL A 25 -8.88 -17.51 -1.65
CA VAL A 25 -9.86 -17.19 -0.63
C VAL A 25 -10.27 -15.71 -0.69
N PRO A 26 -11.38 -15.31 -0.02
CA PRO A 26 -11.70 -13.91 0.18
C PRO A 26 -10.59 -13.14 0.91
N LYS A 27 -10.14 -12.03 0.32
CA LYS A 27 -9.08 -11.16 0.84
C LYS A 27 -9.61 -9.75 1.05
N LEU A 28 -9.71 -9.35 2.31
CA LEU A 28 -10.20 -8.05 2.73
C LEU A 28 -9.07 -7.28 3.45
N THR A 29 -8.79 -6.07 3.00
CA THR A 29 -7.71 -5.22 3.52
C THR A 29 -8.29 -3.92 4.07
N VAL A 30 -7.84 -3.53 5.26
CA VAL A 30 -8.15 -2.22 5.86
C VAL A 30 -6.85 -1.47 6.12
N ILE A 31 -6.66 -0.36 5.43
CA ILE A 31 -5.51 0.51 5.61
C ILE A 31 -5.82 1.53 6.71
N LEU A 32 -5.20 1.34 7.88
CA LEU A 32 -5.45 2.18 9.05
C LEU A 32 -4.67 3.50 9.01
N ARG A 33 -3.43 3.44 8.51
CA ARG A 33 -2.48 4.57 8.51
C ARG A 33 -1.51 4.47 7.33
N LYS A 34 -0.20 4.35 7.60
CA LYS A 34 0.86 4.40 6.58
C LYS A 34 0.88 3.13 5.73
N ALA A 35 0.85 3.29 4.42
CA ALA A 35 1.05 2.24 3.44
C ALA A 35 1.93 2.78 2.30
N TYR A 36 3.22 2.47 2.36
CA TYR A 36 4.21 3.06 1.45
C TYR A 36 4.91 2.03 0.58
N GLY A 37 5.06 2.37 -0.71
CA GLY A 37 5.86 1.63 -1.68
C GLY A 37 5.52 0.14 -1.73
N GLY A 38 6.54 -0.70 -1.90
CA GLY A 38 6.34 -2.15 -2.01
C GLY A 38 5.67 -2.79 -0.79
N ALA A 39 5.77 -2.19 0.40
CA ALA A 39 5.06 -2.71 1.57
C ALA A 39 3.53 -2.55 1.45
N TYR A 40 3.05 -1.49 0.80
CA TYR A 40 1.63 -1.37 0.45
C TYR A 40 1.21 -2.50 -0.50
N ASP A 41 1.97 -2.72 -1.57
CA ASP A 41 1.63 -3.72 -2.58
C ASP A 41 1.53 -5.12 -1.96
N VAL A 42 2.53 -5.47 -1.14
CA VAL A 42 2.67 -6.78 -0.49
C VAL A 42 1.56 -7.05 0.54
N MET A 43 0.94 -6.02 1.12
CA MET A 43 -0.10 -6.16 2.15
C MET A 43 -1.50 -6.36 1.54
N SER A 44 -1.62 -7.31 0.61
CA SER A 44 -2.88 -7.67 -0.06
C SER A 44 -3.58 -6.48 -0.76
N SER A 45 -2.80 -5.66 -1.45
CA SER A 45 -3.33 -4.56 -2.26
C SER A 45 -4.24 -5.08 -3.40
N LYS A 46 -5.07 -4.19 -3.94
CA LYS A 46 -5.91 -4.50 -5.10
C LYS A 46 -5.08 -4.93 -6.33
N HIS A 47 -3.85 -4.41 -6.47
CA HIS A 47 -2.92 -4.77 -7.55
C HIS A 47 -2.53 -6.26 -7.54
N ILE A 48 -2.57 -6.89 -6.36
CA ILE A 48 -2.23 -8.31 -6.19
C ILE A 48 -3.48 -9.15 -5.87
N ARG A 49 -4.62 -8.74 -6.44
CA ARG A 49 -5.91 -9.44 -6.38
C ARG A 49 -6.57 -9.41 -5.00
N GLY A 50 -6.37 -8.36 -4.21
CA GLY A 50 -7.21 -8.12 -3.03
C GLY A 50 -8.66 -7.84 -3.47
N ASP A 51 -9.63 -8.51 -2.84
CA ASP A 51 -11.03 -8.45 -3.27
C ASP A 51 -11.72 -7.16 -2.79
N TYR A 52 -11.48 -6.80 -1.54
CA TYR A 52 -12.04 -5.60 -0.91
C TYR A 52 -10.95 -4.84 -0.15
N ASN A 53 -10.63 -3.62 -0.60
CA ASN A 53 -9.60 -2.77 -0.04
C ASN A 53 -10.21 -1.44 0.36
N VAL A 54 -10.22 -1.14 1.65
CA VAL A 54 -10.69 0.14 2.18
C VAL A 54 -9.62 0.82 3.02
N ALA A 55 -9.73 2.14 3.15
CA ALA A 55 -8.85 2.91 3.99
C ALA A 55 -9.64 3.76 4.99
N TRP A 56 -9.02 4.06 6.12
CA TRP A 56 -9.49 5.13 7.01
C TRP A 56 -9.09 6.50 6.47
N PRO A 57 -9.75 7.61 6.88
CA PRO A 57 -9.31 8.96 6.54
C PRO A 57 -7.87 9.27 6.99
N SER A 58 -7.40 8.59 8.05
CA SER A 58 -6.03 8.69 8.57
C SER A 58 -4.98 7.92 7.76
N ALA A 59 -5.39 7.23 6.68
CA ALA A 59 -4.47 6.47 5.86
C ALA A 59 -3.59 7.37 5.00
N GLU A 60 -2.30 7.03 4.92
CA GLU A 60 -1.33 7.72 4.10
C GLU A 60 -0.79 6.71 3.07
N LEU A 61 -1.19 6.88 1.81
CA LEU A 61 -0.72 6.06 0.70
C LEU A 61 0.24 6.85 -0.17
N ALA A 62 1.46 6.34 -0.36
CA ALA A 62 2.47 7.01 -1.18
C ALA A 62 3.51 6.01 -1.70
N VAL A 63 4.25 6.39 -2.75
CA VAL A 63 5.35 5.56 -3.28
C VAL A 63 6.50 5.40 -2.26
N MET A 64 6.73 6.42 -1.44
CA MET A 64 7.67 6.43 -0.33
C MET A 64 7.26 7.51 0.69
N GLY A 65 7.96 7.60 1.81
CA GLY A 65 7.73 8.67 2.79
C GLY A 65 7.93 10.06 2.19
N ALA A 66 7.11 11.02 2.62
CA ALA A 66 7.09 12.38 2.07
C ALA A 66 8.46 13.07 2.06
N ASP A 67 9.22 12.96 3.15
CA ASP A 67 10.55 13.57 3.25
C ASP A 67 11.51 13.05 2.17
N GLY A 68 11.57 11.72 2.00
CA GLY A 68 12.40 11.10 0.98
C GLY A 68 11.94 11.45 -0.44
N ALA A 69 10.64 11.53 -0.67
CA ALA A 69 10.09 11.92 -1.97
C ALA A 69 10.48 13.38 -2.30
N VAL A 70 10.31 14.29 -1.36
CA VAL A 70 10.63 15.72 -1.52
C VAL A 70 12.12 15.95 -1.74
N GLU A 71 12.99 15.27 -1.02
CA GLU A 71 14.44 15.36 -1.22
C GLU A 71 14.88 14.92 -2.62
N ILE A 72 14.18 13.96 -3.22
CA ILE A 72 14.48 13.48 -4.57
C ILE A 72 13.88 14.44 -5.61
N ILE A 73 12.59 14.75 -5.52
CA ILE A 73 11.84 15.54 -6.51
C ILE A 73 12.31 17.01 -6.52
N HIS A 74 12.53 17.59 -5.34
CA HIS A 74 12.85 19.00 -5.17
C HIS A 74 14.30 19.26 -4.77
N ARG A 75 15.21 18.28 -4.98
CA ARG A 75 16.63 18.38 -4.61
C ARG A 75 17.28 19.72 -4.96
N ARG A 76 17.14 20.16 -6.22
CA ARG A 76 17.73 21.42 -6.71
C ARG A 76 17.07 22.64 -6.07
N ARG A 77 15.74 22.62 -5.93
CA ARG A 77 14.96 23.72 -5.34
C ARG A 77 15.35 23.95 -3.89
N ILE A 78 15.48 22.88 -3.11
CA ILE A 78 15.89 22.92 -1.70
C ILE A 78 17.35 23.42 -1.61
N ALA A 79 18.24 22.91 -2.44
CA ALA A 79 19.65 23.32 -2.44
C ALA A 79 19.88 24.80 -2.80
N HIS A 80 19.00 25.40 -3.60
CA HIS A 80 19.07 26.82 -3.99
C HIS A 80 18.17 27.73 -3.14
N ALA A 81 17.47 27.20 -2.14
CA ALA A 81 16.62 27.99 -1.27
C ALA A 81 17.47 28.82 -0.28
N ARG A 82 16.97 30.01 0.09
CA ARG A 82 17.60 30.85 1.12
C ARG A 82 17.61 30.17 2.50
N ASN A 83 16.58 29.37 2.77
CA ASN A 83 16.47 28.53 3.96
C ASN A 83 16.04 27.11 3.52
N PRO A 84 17.00 26.21 3.25
CA PRO A 84 16.72 24.85 2.78
C PRO A 84 15.84 24.03 3.74
N GLU A 85 16.03 24.19 5.05
CA GLU A 85 15.28 23.46 6.07
C GLU A 85 13.80 23.85 6.04
N GLN A 86 13.52 25.16 6.02
CA GLN A 86 12.15 25.68 5.96
C GLN A 86 11.47 25.30 4.63
N GLU A 87 12.20 25.37 3.51
CA GLU A 87 11.61 24.99 2.21
C GLU A 87 11.36 23.48 2.13
N ARG A 88 12.22 22.64 2.73
CA ARG A 88 11.98 21.20 2.83
C ARG A 88 10.71 20.92 3.65
N GLU A 89 10.56 21.52 4.82
CA GLU A 89 9.39 21.33 5.67
C GLU A 89 8.09 21.73 4.95
N ARG A 90 8.09 22.90 4.31
CA ARG A 90 6.95 23.38 3.50
C ARG A 90 6.58 22.42 2.37
N LEU A 91 7.58 21.90 1.65
CA LEU A 91 7.36 20.95 0.56
C LEU A 91 6.91 19.57 1.06
N THR A 92 7.41 19.12 2.22
CA THR A 92 6.96 17.88 2.86
C THR A 92 5.49 17.97 3.24
N GLU A 93 5.05 19.08 3.83
CA GLU A 93 3.65 19.29 4.21
C GLU A 93 2.73 19.33 2.99
N ASP A 94 3.11 20.10 1.96
CA ASP A 94 2.41 20.14 0.67
C ASP A 94 2.33 18.76 0.00
N PHE A 95 3.42 17.98 0.06
CA PHE A 95 3.41 16.61 -0.47
C PHE A 95 2.46 15.69 0.31
N LYS A 96 2.39 15.82 1.65
CA LYS A 96 1.48 15.02 2.47
C LYS A 96 0.03 15.33 2.15
N GLU A 97 -0.33 16.62 2.11
CA GLU A 97 -1.69 17.05 1.80
C GLU A 97 -2.09 16.65 0.39
N THR A 98 -1.19 16.87 -0.58
CA THR A 98 -1.51 16.65 -1.99
C THR A 98 -1.47 15.18 -2.37
N PHE A 99 -0.50 14.40 -1.90
CA PHE A 99 -0.23 13.04 -2.40
C PHE A 99 -0.45 11.94 -1.37
N ALA A 100 -0.15 12.17 -0.10
CA ALA A 100 -0.20 11.14 0.94
C ALA A 100 -1.56 11.04 1.63
N ASN A 101 -2.65 11.04 0.84
CA ASN A 101 -4.02 10.89 1.33
C ASN A 101 -4.73 9.73 0.61
N PRO A 102 -5.77 9.11 1.21
CA PRO A 102 -6.38 7.92 0.65
C PRO A 102 -7.31 8.24 -0.53
N TYR A 103 -7.75 9.48 -0.66
CA TYR A 103 -8.71 9.91 -1.68
C TYR A 103 -8.13 9.83 -3.09
N LYS A 104 -6.82 10.07 -3.26
CA LYS A 104 -6.16 9.86 -4.56
C LYS A 104 -6.17 8.39 -4.98
N ALA A 105 -5.85 7.48 -4.06
CA ALA A 105 -5.88 6.05 -4.33
C ALA A 105 -7.31 5.57 -4.61
N ALA A 106 -8.31 6.08 -3.88
CA ALA A 106 -9.71 5.81 -4.13
C ALA A 106 -10.19 6.33 -5.50
N ALA A 107 -9.79 7.54 -5.90
CA ALA A 107 -10.12 8.11 -7.21
C ALA A 107 -9.54 7.31 -8.38
N MET A 108 -8.41 6.62 -8.16
CA MET A 108 -7.81 5.71 -9.14
C MET A 108 -8.41 4.29 -9.11
N GLY A 109 -9.35 4.02 -8.20
CA GLY A 109 -9.96 2.70 -8.01
C GLY A 109 -9.06 1.69 -7.31
N TYR A 110 -7.96 2.12 -6.68
CA TYR A 110 -7.07 1.23 -5.92
C TYR A 110 -7.66 0.86 -4.55
N LEU A 111 -8.58 1.69 -4.06
CA LEU A 111 -9.44 1.44 -2.91
C LEU A 111 -10.89 1.40 -3.37
N ASP A 112 -11.68 0.54 -2.73
CA ASP A 112 -13.13 0.44 -2.94
C ASP A 112 -13.88 1.59 -2.25
N ASP A 113 -13.40 2.04 -1.09
CA ASP A 113 -14.01 3.13 -0.31
C ASP A 113 -13.02 3.72 0.72
N VAL A 114 -13.29 4.94 1.17
CA VAL A 114 -12.68 5.54 2.37
C VAL A 114 -13.74 5.58 3.45
N ILE A 115 -13.57 4.79 4.51
CA ILE A 115 -14.60 4.54 5.51
C ILE A 115 -14.22 5.10 6.88
N GLU A 116 -15.20 5.52 7.65
CA GLU A 116 -14.97 5.89 9.04
C GLU A 116 -14.50 4.68 9.88
N PRO A 117 -13.58 4.87 10.85
CA PRO A 117 -13.02 3.76 11.63
C PRO A 117 -14.08 2.86 12.30
N ASN A 118 -15.16 3.46 12.81
CA ASN A 118 -16.27 2.75 13.44
C ASN A 118 -17.12 1.91 12.48
N GLN A 119 -17.05 2.16 11.16
CA GLN A 119 -17.77 1.38 10.15
C GLN A 119 -17.04 0.10 9.75
N THR A 120 -15.76 -0.06 10.14
CA THR A 120 -14.89 -1.16 9.70
C THR A 120 -15.56 -2.52 9.83
N ARG A 121 -16.10 -2.86 11.00
CA ARG A 121 -16.78 -4.16 11.23
C ARG A 121 -17.93 -4.38 10.26
N GLN A 122 -18.84 -3.41 10.15
CA GLN A 122 -20.03 -3.52 9.29
C GLN A 122 -19.65 -3.70 7.82
N ARG A 123 -18.64 -2.95 7.36
CA ARG A 123 -18.13 -3.00 6.00
C ARG A 123 -17.48 -4.36 5.68
N LEU A 124 -16.65 -4.87 6.59
CA LEU A 124 -16.00 -6.17 6.43
C LEU A 124 -17.01 -7.32 6.43
N CYS A 125 -18.01 -7.32 7.32
CA CYS A 125 -19.04 -8.35 7.34
C CYS A 125 -19.80 -8.42 6.00
N ARG A 126 -20.24 -7.27 5.48
CA ARG A 126 -20.94 -7.20 4.19
C ARG A 126 -20.07 -7.65 3.02
N ALA A 127 -18.82 -7.19 2.98
CA ALA A 127 -17.89 -7.61 1.93
C ALA A 127 -17.63 -9.11 1.99
N LEU A 128 -17.48 -9.69 3.20
CA LEU A 128 -17.28 -11.12 3.36
C LEU A 128 -18.52 -11.92 2.92
N GLU A 129 -19.74 -11.49 3.30
CA GLU A 129 -21.00 -12.11 2.85
C GLU A 129 -21.08 -12.19 1.32
N MET A 130 -20.67 -11.12 0.61
CA MET A 130 -20.63 -11.10 -0.85
C MET A 130 -19.55 -12.00 -1.45
N LEU A 131 -18.50 -12.34 -0.69
CA LEU A 131 -17.36 -13.11 -1.14
C LEU A 131 -17.41 -14.58 -0.70
N LEU A 132 -18.45 -15.02 0.02
CA LEU A 132 -18.55 -16.41 0.52
C LEU A 132 -18.49 -17.45 -0.60
N ASP A 133 -19.12 -17.16 -1.74
CA ASP A 133 -19.16 -18.04 -2.91
C ASP A 133 -18.08 -17.67 -3.94
N LYS A 134 -17.01 -16.98 -3.53
CA LYS A 134 -15.90 -16.60 -4.42
C LYS A 134 -15.21 -17.87 -4.96
N GLU A 135 -15.23 -18.02 -6.28
CA GLU A 135 -14.40 -18.97 -7.01
C GLU A 135 -13.40 -18.25 -7.92
N GLU A 136 -12.12 -18.58 -7.80
CA GLU A 136 -11.05 -18.01 -8.64
C GLU A 136 -10.16 -19.13 -9.20
N LEU A 137 -10.15 -19.27 -10.52
CA LEU A 137 -9.32 -20.25 -11.21
C LEU A 137 -7.86 -19.76 -11.36
N ARG A 138 -6.93 -20.72 -11.37
CA ARG A 138 -5.49 -20.47 -11.58
C ARG A 138 -4.99 -21.28 -12.78
N PRO A 139 -3.92 -20.82 -13.45
CA PRO A 139 -3.30 -21.60 -14.52
C PRO A 139 -2.94 -23.01 -14.05
N ALA A 140 -3.23 -24.03 -14.87
CA ALA A 140 -2.93 -25.42 -14.56
C ALA A 140 -1.40 -25.62 -14.45
N ARG A 141 -0.95 -26.19 -13.33
CA ARG A 141 0.46 -26.48 -13.04
C ARG A 141 0.55 -27.57 -11.98
N LYS A 142 1.68 -28.28 -11.91
CA LYS A 142 1.94 -29.27 -10.84
C LYS A 142 1.97 -28.59 -9.46
N HIS A 143 2.71 -27.48 -9.37
CA HIS A 143 2.81 -26.61 -8.20
C HIS A 143 3.44 -25.28 -8.64
N GLY A 144 3.50 -24.32 -7.71
CA GLY A 144 4.26 -23.09 -7.89
C GLY A 144 5.75 -23.22 -7.65
N ASN A 145 6.49 -22.13 -7.81
CA ASN A 145 7.91 -22.02 -7.46
C ASN A 145 8.12 -20.78 -6.58
N ILE A 146 7.60 -20.85 -5.36
CA ILE A 146 7.75 -19.78 -4.37
C ILE A 146 9.25 -19.56 -4.07
N PRO A 147 9.71 -18.31 -3.86
CA PRO A 147 11.05 -18.06 -3.33
C PRO A 147 11.27 -18.79 -1.99
N LEU A 148 12.45 -19.40 -1.81
CA LEU A 148 12.82 -20.15 -0.58
C LEU A 148 13.97 -19.49 0.18
#